data_AF-A0A358DZ27-F1
#
_entry.id   AF-A0A358DZ27-F1
#
_cell.length_a   1.000
_cell.length_b   1.000
_cell.length_c   1.000
_cell.angle_alpha   90.00
_cell.angle_beta   90.00
_cell.angle_gamma   90.00
#
_symmetry.space_group_name_H-M   'P 1'
#
loop_
_entity.id
_entity.type
_entity.pdbx_description
1 polymer ?
#
loop_
_entity_poly.entity_id
_entity_poly.type
_entity_poly.pdbx_seq_one_letter_code
_entity_poly.pdbx_strand_id
1 'polypeptide(L)'
;MTDTFSLLFVAICSIVLLTYLVVVRKVHAFIAILVAAAFVGLGTGMRGADVLASMQSGMGNTLGFVATIVGLGAMFGQFLEESGGIDRLSQTINNKFGDKNSQWAVVLTGFLVAIPVFFEVGLIILMPLIYSLAKKSGKSLIYYGIPLTAGLAVTHAFIPPTPGPVAVASILGADIGLVILFGFIVGVPCACLAGPIYATFLAKRLHVPVPSHIIEASHKKPQALPSFRSVAALLTFPLVAILVGTLAKFTLSEGVLKEALLFIGHPF
;
A
#
# COMPACT_ATOMS: atom_id res chain seq x y z
N MET A 1 23.04 12.27 -29.56
CA MET A 1 23.39 11.17 -28.64
C MET A 1 22.16 10.28 -28.49
N THR A 2 21.92 9.41 -29.47
CA THR A 2 20.76 8.51 -29.51
C THR A 2 21.18 7.02 -29.48
N ASP A 3 22.46 6.75 -29.30
CA ASP A 3 22.95 5.39 -29.14
C ASP A 3 22.47 4.80 -27.81
N THR A 4 21.95 3.58 -27.85
CA THR A 4 21.48 2.82 -26.68
C THR A 4 22.51 2.81 -25.55
N PHE A 5 23.81 2.77 -25.90
CA PHE A 5 24.91 2.81 -24.95
C PHE A 5 24.98 4.14 -24.17
N SER A 6 24.72 5.27 -24.83
CA SER A 6 24.68 6.59 -24.19
C SER A 6 23.51 6.71 -23.22
N LEU A 7 22.33 6.18 -23.59
CA LEU A 7 21.15 6.18 -22.73
C LEU A 7 21.36 5.29 -21.49
N LEU A 8 21.94 4.10 -21.69
CA LEU A 8 22.27 3.19 -20.59
C LEU A 8 23.28 3.83 -19.63
N PHE A 9 24.31 4.50 -20.17
CA PHE A 9 25.30 5.19 -19.37
C PHE A 9 24.68 6.30 -18.52
N VAL A 10 23.85 7.17 -19.11
CA VAL A 10 23.14 8.24 -18.38
C VAL A 10 22.23 7.66 -17.30
N ALA A 11 21.52 6.56 -17.60
CA ALA A 11 20.66 5.88 -16.62
C ALA A 11 21.46 5.35 -15.43
N ILE A 12 22.58 4.66 -15.66
CA ILE A 12 23.46 4.15 -14.60
C ILE A 12 24.01 5.31 -13.77
N CYS A 13 24.51 6.37 -14.41
CA CYS A 13 25.00 7.56 -13.72
C CYS A 13 23.91 8.22 -12.86
N SER A 14 22.67 8.27 -13.35
CA SER A 14 21.54 8.81 -12.59
C SER A 14 21.21 7.97 -11.37
N ILE A 15 21.21 6.64 -11.48
CA ILE A 15 20.99 5.74 -10.34
C ILE A 15 22.07 5.96 -9.30
N VAL A 16 23.35 5.99 -9.71
CA VAL A 16 24.48 6.25 -8.80
C VAL A 16 24.35 7.62 -8.14
N LEU A 17 24.01 8.66 -8.91
CA LEU A 17 23.78 10.02 -8.41
C LEU A 17 22.66 10.06 -7.37
N LEU A 18 21.50 9.47 -7.68
CA LEU A 18 20.35 9.41 -6.79
C LEU A 18 20.71 8.67 -5.49
N THR A 19 21.30 7.49 -5.59
CA THR A 19 21.72 6.69 -4.43
C THR A 19 22.75 7.45 -3.60
N TYR A 20 23.73 8.10 -4.23
CA TYR A 20 24.72 8.92 -3.54
C TYR A 20 24.09 10.10 -2.79
N LEU A 21 23.15 10.82 -3.43
CA LEU A 21 22.45 11.95 -2.82
C LEU A 21 21.64 11.51 -1.59
N VAL A 22 20.91 10.41 -1.69
CA VAL A 22 20.03 9.93 -0.62
C VAL A 22 20.81 9.22 0.50
N VAL A 23 21.72 8.31 0.16
CA VAL A 23 22.40 7.45 1.16
C VAL A 23 23.60 8.15 1.77
N VAL A 24 24.46 8.77 0.95
CA VAL A 24 25.71 9.37 1.42
C VAL A 24 25.49 10.81 1.86
N ARG A 25 24.88 11.64 1.00
CA ARG A 25 24.64 13.06 1.28
C ARG A 25 23.39 13.31 2.11
N LYS A 26 22.55 12.30 2.35
CA LYS A 26 21.32 12.39 3.14
C LYS A 26 20.40 13.54 2.69
N VAL A 27 20.42 13.83 1.39
CA VAL A 27 19.51 14.81 0.78
C VAL A 27 18.10 14.23 0.81
N HIS A 28 17.11 15.06 1.10
CA HIS A 28 15.71 14.64 1.11
C HIS A 28 15.33 14.00 -0.24
N ALA A 29 14.68 12.82 -0.20
CA ALA A 29 14.41 12.01 -1.38
C ALA A 29 13.71 12.80 -2.51
N PHE A 30 12.77 13.68 -2.15
CA PHE A 30 12.09 14.56 -3.10
C PHE A 30 13.07 15.41 -3.93
N ILE A 31 14.03 16.07 -3.28
CA ILE A 31 15.02 16.93 -3.96
C ILE A 31 15.96 16.07 -4.79
N ALA A 32 16.41 14.94 -4.24
CA ALA A 32 17.32 14.03 -4.93
C ALA A 32 16.71 13.46 -6.22
N ILE A 33 15.43 13.08 -6.20
CA ILE A 33 14.69 12.60 -7.38
C ILE A 33 14.55 13.71 -8.42
N LEU A 34 14.26 14.95 -8.02
CA LEU A 34 14.19 16.08 -8.97
C LEU A 34 15.53 16.35 -9.66
N VAL A 35 16.63 16.33 -8.89
CA VAL A 35 17.98 16.49 -9.44
C VAL A 35 18.33 15.35 -10.38
N ALA A 36 18.03 14.10 -10.01
CA ALA A 36 18.27 12.93 -10.85
C ALA A 36 17.42 12.95 -12.13
N ALA A 37 16.15 13.36 -12.06
CA ALA A 37 15.27 13.52 -13.21
C ALA A 37 15.76 14.61 -14.17
N ALA A 38 16.18 15.76 -13.62
CA ALA A 38 16.79 16.83 -14.41
C ALA A 38 18.09 16.38 -15.09
N PHE A 39 18.94 15.64 -14.35
CA PHE A 39 20.17 15.07 -14.89
C PHE A 39 19.90 14.11 -16.05
N VAL A 40 18.91 13.21 -15.92
CA VAL A 40 18.53 12.30 -17.00
C VAL A 40 18.00 13.08 -18.20
N GLY A 41 17.04 13.98 -18.00
CA GLY A 41 16.42 14.72 -19.11
C GLY A 41 17.44 15.56 -19.89
N LEU A 42 18.33 16.26 -19.19
CA LEU A 42 19.40 17.03 -19.85
C LEU A 42 20.47 16.11 -20.46
N GLY A 43 20.84 15.03 -19.77
CA GLY A 43 21.85 14.07 -20.23
C GLY A 43 21.43 13.25 -21.45
N THR A 44 20.12 13.08 -21.68
CA THR A 44 19.56 12.43 -22.88
C THR A 44 19.35 13.41 -24.04
N GLY A 45 19.59 14.71 -23.83
CA GLY A 45 19.48 15.74 -24.87
C GLY A 45 18.09 16.36 -25.01
N MET A 46 17.19 16.20 -24.04
CA MET A 46 15.90 16.90 -24.05
C MET A 46 16.11 18.42 -23.92
N ARG A 47 15.23 19.21 -24.53
CA ARG A 47 15.22 20.66 -24.32
C ARG A 47 14.84 20.94 -22.86
N GLY A 48 15.45 21.94 -22.24
CA GLY A 48 15.18 22.26 -20.83
C GLY A 48 13.70 22.49 -20.51
N ALA A 49 12.93 23.05 -21.44
CA ALA A 49 11.48 23.21 -21.31
C ALA A 49 10.74 21.86 -21.25
N ASP A 50 11.13 20.89 -22.07
CA ASP A 50 10.53 19.56 -22.11
C ASP A 50 10.89 18.74 -20.85
N VAL A 51 12.10 18.96 -20.31
CA VAL A 51 12.52 18.38 -19.01
C VAL A 51 11.62 18.89 -17.90
N LEU A 52 11.44 20.22 -17.81
CA LEU A 52 10.57 20.83 -16.79
C LEU A 52 9.12 20.37 -16.94
N ALA A 53 8.58 20.32 -18.16
CA ALA A 53 7.23 19.84 -18.42
C ALA A 53 7.07 18.36 -18.02
N SER A 54 8.05 17.52 -18.33
CA SER A 54 8.03 16.09 -17.96
C SER A 54 8.13 15.89 -16.45
N MET A 55 8.98 16.66 -15.77
CA MET A 55 9.08 16.65 -14.30
C MET A 55 7.78 17.11 -13.64
N GLN A 56 7.17 18.20 -14.14
CA GLN A 56 5.90 18.71 -13.64
C GLN A 56 4.76 17.71 -13.86
N SER A 57 4.68 17.10 -15.04
CA SER A 57 3.66 16.09 -15.36
C SER A 57 3.84 14.83 -14.50
N GLY A 58 5.06 14.29 -14.39
CA GLY A 58 5.33 13.12 -13.54
C GLY A 58 5.01 13.37 -12.07
N MET A 59 5.38 14.55 -11.55
CA MET A 59 5.03 14.96 -10.19
C MET A 59 3.52 15.13 -10.02
N GLY A 60 2.85 15.82 -10.96
CA GLY A 60 1.42 16.08 -10.92
C GLY A 60 0.59 14.80 -10.94
N ASN A 61 0.96 13.83 -11.78
CA ASN A 61 0.29 12.52 -11.83
C ASN A 61 0.46 11.76 -10.50
N THR A 62 1.67 11.76 -9.95
CA THR A 62 1.96 11.09 -8.67
C THR A 62 1.21 11.76 -7.52
N LEU A 63 1.26 13.09 -7.42
CA LEU A 63 0.55 13.84 -6.38
C LEU A 63 -0.96 13.73 -6.53
N GLY A 64 -1.50 13.78 -7.75
CA GLY A 64 -2.94 13.62 -8.00
C GLY A 64 -3.45 12.27 -7.53
N PHE A 65 -2.72 11.19 -7.86
CA PHE A 65 -3.01 9.84 -7.37
C PHE A 65 -2.95 9.76 -5.83
N VAL A 66 -1.81 10.14 -5.25
CA VAL A 66 -1.56 10.01 -3.81
C VAL A 66 -2.48 10.92 -2.98
N ALA A 67 -2.69 12.17 -3.39
CA ALA A 67 -3.52 13.12 -2.65
C ALA A 67 -4.97 12.66 -2.57
N THR A 68 -5.51 12.11 -3.66
CA THR A 68 -6.89 11.61 -3.68
C THR A 68 -7.05 10.41 -2.76
N ILE A 69 -6.14 9.43 -2.85
CA ILE A 69 -6.16 8.24 -2.01
C ILE A 69 -5.97 8.57 -0.53
N VAL A 70 -4.99 9.40 -0.20
CA VAL A 70 -4.72 9.82 1.19
C VAL A 70 -5.91 10.60 1.74
N GLY A 71 -6.49 11.51 0.96
CA GLY A 71 -7.65 12.30 1.35
C GLY A 71 -8.87 11.42 1.64
N LEU A 72 -9.24 10.55 0.69
CA LEU A 72 -10.35 9.61 0.86
C LEU A 72 -10.10 8.63 2.01
N GLY A 73 -8.88 8.12 2.14
CA GLY A 73 -8.48 7.23 3.21
C GLY A 73 -8.55 7.89 4.60
N ALA A 74 -8.17 9.17 4.70
CA ALA A 74 -8.30 9.95 5.93
C ALA A 74 -9.78 10.18 6.29
N MET A 75 -10.62 10.56 5.32
CA MET A 75 -12.08 10.69 5.52
C MET A 75 -12.70 9.37 5.97
N PHE A 76 -12.31 8.27 5.34
CA PHE A 76 -12.77 6.93 5.67
C PHE A 76 -12.34 6.51 7.08
N GLY A 77 -11.10 6.79 7.46
CA GLY A 77 -10.58 6.60 8.82
C GLY A 77 -11.40 7.37 9.85
N GLN A 78 -11.71 8.64 9.56
CA GLN A 78 -12.55 9.48 10.43
C GLN A 78 -13.96 8.91 10.59
N PHE A 79 -14.60 8.43 9.52
CA PHE A 79 -15.91 7.79 9.62
C PHE A 79 -15.87 6.52 10.48
N LEU A 80 -14.80 5.73 10.39
CA LEU A 80 -14.63 4.53 11.20
C LEU A 80 -14.47 4.88 12.68
N GLU A 81 -13.78 5.98 12.97
CA GLU A 81 -13.56 6.49 14.32
C GLU A 81 -14.85 7.03 14.93
N GLU A 82 -15.52 7.96 14.25
CA GLU A 82 -16.76 8.58 14.74
C GLU A 82 -17.91 7.58 14.88
N SER A 83 -17.99 6.59 13.99
CA SER A 83 -19.01 5.54 14.08
C SER A 83 -18.77 4.56 15.22
N GLY A 84 -17.61 4.58 15.89
CA GLY A 84 -17.22 3.52 16.83
C GLY A 84 -16.90 2.18 16.16
N GLY A 85 -16.78 2.16 14.82
CA GLY A 85 -16.42 0.96 14.08
C GLY A 85 -15.03 0.45 14.46
N ILE A 86 -14.12 1.40 14.69
CA ILE A 86 -12.79 1.15 15.25
C ILE A 86 -12.90 0.32 16.55
N ASP A 87 -13.80 0.72 17.45
CA ASP A 87 -13.93 0.08 18.74
C ASP A 87 -14.46 -1.35 18.64
N ARG A 88 -15.41 -1.56 17.75
CA ARG A 88 -16.04 -2.85 17.47
C ARG A 88 -15.08 -3.84 16.81
N LEU A 89 -14.26 -3.38 15.86
CA LEU A 89 -13.26 -4.20 15.17
C LEU A 89 -12.26 -4.78 16.15
N SER A 90 -11.67 -3.92 16.98
CA SER A 90 -10.67 -4.34 17.96
C SER A 90 -11.24 -5.33 18.98
N GLN A 91 -12.47 -5.12 19.45
CA GLN A 91 -13.16 -6.10 20.31
C GLN A 91 -13.38 -7.43 19.58
N THR A 92 -13.82 -7.40 18.32
CA THR A 92 -14.13 -8.63 17.57
C THR A 92 -12.86 -9.43 17.26
N ILE A 93 -11.78 -8.75 16.85
CA ILE A 93 -10.49 -9.40 16.59
C ILE A 93 -9.96 -10.01 17.89
N ASN A 94 -10.01 -9.28 19.01
CA ASN A 94 -9.52 -9.82 20.28
C ASN A 94 -10.38 -10.99 20.78
N ASN A 95 -11.71 -10.89 20.70
CA ASN A 95 -12.61 -11.96 21.13
C ASN A 95 -12.49 -13.23 20.27
N LYS A 96 -12.21 -13.09 18.97
CA LYS A 96 -12.19 -14.22 18.03
C LYS A 96 -10.81 -14.89 17.90
N PHE A 97 -9.73 -14.10 17.90
CA PHE A 97 -8.37 -14.60 17.72
C PHE A 97 -7.55 -14.59 19.01
N GLY A 98 -7.93 -13.77 19.99
CA GLY A 98 -7.16 -13.53 21.21
C GLY A 98 -5.96 -12.60 20.99
N ASP A 99 -5.46 -12.02 22.07
CA ASP A 99 -4.34 -11.07 22.04
C ASP A 99 -3.09 -11.67 21.41
N LYS A 100 -2.88 -12.99 21.57
CA LYS A 100 -1.71 -13.71 21.04
C LYS A 100 -1.79 -13.91 19.53
N ASN A 101 -2.98 -14.16 18.95
CA ASN A 101 -3.10 -14.45 17.51
C ASN A 101 -3.59 -13.27 16.67
N SER A 102 -3.86 -12.12 17.29
CA SER A 102 -4.28 -10.90 16.60
C SER A 102 -3.33 -10.47 15.46
N GLN A 103 -2.02 -10.73 15.55
CA GLN A 103 -1.06 -10.44 14.48
C GLN A 103 -1.29 -11.29 13.23
N TRP A 104 -1.68 -12.55 13.41
CA TRP A 104 -1.97 -13.47 12.31
C TRP A 104 -3.22 -13.04 11.54
N ALA A 105 -4.23 -12.53 12.24
CA ALA A 105 -5.40 -11.94 11.60
C ALA A 105 -5.03 -10.68 10.78
N VAL A 106 -4.11 -9.87 11.30
CA VAL A 106 -3.67 -8.63 10.63
C VAL A 106 -2.83 -8.92 9.38
N VAL A 107 -1.88 -9.85 9.43
CA VAL A 107 -1.11 -10.22 8.23
C VAL A 107 -2.00 -10.85 7.16
N LEU A 108 -2.96 -11.70 7.55
CA LEU A 108 -3.90 -12.29 6.61
C LEU A 108 -4.79 -11.22 5.97
N THR A 109 -5.22 -10.23 6.77
CA THR A 109 -5.98 -9.08 6.27
C THR A 109 -5.17 -8.32 5.23
N GLY A 110 -3.91 -7.95 5.55
CA GLY A 110 -3.01 -7.30 4.59
C GLY A 110 -2.81 -8.13 3.32
N PHE A 111 -2.60 -9.43 3.47
CA PHE A 111 -2.40 -10.35 2.35
C PHE A 111 -3.60 -10.39 1.40
N LEU A 112 -4.81 -10.45 1.93
CA LEU A 112 -6.05 -10.48 1.13
C LEU A 112 -6.36 -9.12 0.50
N VAL A 113 -6.14 -8.02 1.24
CA VAL A 113 -6.41 -6.65 0.78
C VAL A 113 -5.48 -6.24 -0.37
N ALA A 114 -4.22 -6.67 -0.35
CA ALA A 114 -3.27 -6.31 -1.39
C ALA A 114 -3.49 -7.00 -2.75
N ILE A 115 -4.39 -7.99 -2.85
CA ILE A 115 -4.72 -8.62 -4.13
C ILE A 115 -5.42 -7.60 -5.05
N PRO A 116 -6.52 -6.94 -4.62
CA PRO A 116 -7.15 -5.89 -5.42
C PRO A 116 -6.48 -4.52 -5.26
N VAL A 117 -5.78 -4.25 -4.15
CA VAL A 117 -5.35 -2.88 -3.80
C VAL A 117 -3.83 -2.72 -3.83
N PHE A 118 -3.35 -1.56 -4.29
CA PHE A 118 -1.93 -1.20 -4.20
C PHE A 118 -1.45 -1.15 -2.74
N PHE A 119 -0.17 -1.48 -2.51
CA PHE A 119 0.43 -1.45 -1.18
C PHE A 119 0.14 -0.15 -0.42
N GLU A 120 0.36 0.98 -1.07
CA GLU A 120 0.22 2.32 -0.49
C GLU A 120 -1.23 2.63 -0.08
N VAL A 121 -2.18 2.34 -0.98
CA VAL A 121 -3.62 2.54 -0.75
C VAL A 121 -4.10 1.64 0.39
N GLY A 122 -3.74 0.35 0.35
CA GLY A 122 -4.13 -0.61 1.38
C GLY A 122 -3.56 -0.24 2.74
N LEU A 123 -2.33 0.28 2.78
CA LEU A 123 -1.70 0.77 4.00
C LEU A 123 -2.47 1.96 4.58
N ILE A 124 -2.81 2.94 3.76
CA ILE A 124 -3.55 4.15 4.20
C ILE A 124 -4.92 3.77 4.76
N ILE A 125 -5.68 2.91 4.06
CA ILE A 125 -7.03 2.50 4.46
C ILE A 125 -7.00 1.68 5.77
N LEU A 126 -5.99 0.84 5.96
CA LEU A 126 -5.89 -0.06 7.12
C LEU A 126 -5.11 0.54 8.29
N MET A 127 -4.37 1.64 8.11
CA MET A 127 -3.60 2.25 9.20
C MET A 127 -4.46 2.67 10.41
N PRO A 128 -5.65 3.27 10.25
CA PRO A 128 -6.53 3.59 11.38
C PRO A 128 -6.88 2.37 12.23
N LEU A 129 -7.09 1.21 11.60
CA LEU A 129 -7.32 -0.06 12.30
C LEU A 129 -6.10 -0.47 13.13
N ILE A 130 -4.88 -0.31 12.59
CA ILE A 130 -3.64 -0.62 13.29
C ILE A 130 -3.44 0.28 14.51
N TYR A 131 -3.66 1.59 14.36
CA TYR A 131 -3.57 2.53 15.49
C TYR A 131 -4.52 2.16 16.62
N SER A 132 -5.74 1.74 16.28
CA SER A 132 -6.70 1.28 17.28
C SER A 132 -6.29 0.01 18.00
N LEU A 133 -5.86 -1.00 17.24
CA LEU A 133 -5.43 -2.27 17.82
C LEU A 133 -4.26 -2.06 18.79
N ALA A 134 -3.29 -1.22 18.40
CA ALA A 134 -2.18 -0.82 19.25
C ALA A 134 -2.66 -0.08 20.52
N LYS A 135 -3.53 0.93 20.37
CA LYS A 135 -4.07 1.72 21.50
C LYS A 135 -4.84 0.86 22.50
N LYS A 136 -5.71 -0.04 22.03
CA LYS A 136 -6.56 -0.86 22.90
C LYS A 136 -5.84 -2.00 23.60
N SER A 137 -4.94 -2.67 22.88
CA SER A 137 -4.15 -3.77 23.46
C SER A 137 -2.99 -3.28 24.32
N GLY A 138 -2.68 -1.98 24.26
CA GLY A 138 -1.49 -1.40 24.89
C GLY A 138 -0.17 -1.86 24.24
N LYS A 139 -0.22 -2.54 23.10
CA LYS A 139 0.96 -3.04 22.41
C LYS A 139 1.57 -1.97 21.50
N SER A 140 2.86 -2.14 21.23
CA SER A 140 3.63 -1.31 20.29
C SER A 140 2.98 -1.28 18.91
N LEU A 141 3.02 -0.14 18.23
CA LEU A 141 2.55 -0.01 16.84
C LEU A 141 3.22 -1.04 15.92
N ILE A 142 4.50 -1.33 16.16
CA ILE A 142 5.28 -2.35 15.44
C ILE A 142 4.61 -3.73 15.49
N TYR A 143 3.96 -4.05 16.61
CA TYR A 143 3.31 -5.35 16.83
C TYR A 143 2.22 -5.62 15.79
N TYR A 144 1.54 -4.59 15.28
CA TYR A 144 0.47 -4.71 14.29
C TYR A 144 0.83 -4.14 12.91
N GLY A 145 1.65 -3.09 12.86
CA GLY A 145 2.07 -2.44 11.63
C GLY A 145 2.99 -3.30 10.76
N ILE A 146 3.94 -4.04 11.37
CA ILE A 146 4.83 -4.94 10.63
C ILE A 146 4.06 -6.12 10.01
N PRO A 147 3.18 -6.83 10.74
CA PRO A 147 2.36 -7.89 10.13
C PRO A 147 1.49 -7.37 8.98
N LEU A 148 0.87 -6.19 9.13
CA LEU A 148 0.06 -5.61 8.06
C LEU A 148 0.90 -5.32 6.82
N THR A 149 2.00 -4.59 6.99
CA THR A 149 2.88 -4.19 5.88
C THR A 149 3.52 -5.40 5.21
N ALA A 150 3.91 -6.44 5.97
CA ALA A 150 4.42 -7.68 5.40
C ALA A 150 3.37 -8.38 4.53
N GLY A 151 2.13 -8.50 5.01
CA GLY A 151 1.03 -9.09 4.24
C GLY A 151 0.74 -8.30 2.95
N LEU A 152 0.65 -6.97 3.07
CA LEU A 152 0.42 -6.10 1.91
C LEU A 152 1.57 -6.18 0.90
N ALA A 153 2.82 -6.06 1.36
CA ALA A 153 4.00 -5.99 0.50
C ALA A 153 4.25 -7.29 -0.25
N VAL A 154 4.13 -8.43 0.44
CA VAL A 154 4.33 -9.74 -0.18
C VAL A 154 3.32 -9.99 -1.28
N THR A 155 2.03 -9.83 -1.01
CA THR A 155 1.00 -10.02 -2.04
C THR A 155 1.23 -9.05 -3.20
N HIS A 156 1.48 -7.78 -2.88
CA HIS A 156 1.67 -6.75 -3.89
C HIS A 156 2.85 -7.06 -4.83
N ALA A 157 3.95 -7.58 -4.29
CA ALA A 157 5.16 -7.84 -5.04
C ALA A 157 5.22 -9.22 -5.69
N PHE A 158 4.55 -10.24 -5.14
CA PHE A 158 4.76 -11.63 -5.55
C PHE A 158 3.58 -12.18 -6.37
N ILE A 159 2.38 -11.62 -6.23
CA ILE A 159 1.15 -12.25 -6.73
C ILE A 159 0.46 -11.33 -7.74
N PRO A 160 0.34 -11.72 -9.03
CA PRO A 160 -0.52 -11.06 -10.00
C PRO A 160 -1.96 -10.89 -9.46
N PRO A 161 -2.68 -9.80 -9.81
CA PRO A 161 -2.60 -9.05 -11.06
C PRO A 161 -1.84 -7.71 -10.96
N THR A 162 -1.01 -7.50 -9.93
CA THR A 162 -0.29 -6.23 -9.78
C THR A 162 0.62 -5.95 -10.99
N PRO A 163 0.77 -4.68 -11.43
CA PRO A 163 1.44 -4.36 -12.68
C PRO A 163 2.88 -4.89 -12.79
N GLY A 164 3.64 -4.90 -11.68
CA GLY A 164 5.01 -5.42 -11.65
C GLY A 164 5.09 -6.91 -11.99
N PRO A 165 4.49 -7.80 -11.18
CA PRO A 165 4.41 -9.24 -11.47
C PRO A 165 3.82 -9.57 -12.84
N VAL A 166 2.76 -8.87 -13.27
CA VAL A 166 2.16 -9.07 -14.60
C VAL A 166 3.10 -8.66 -15.72
N ALA A 167 3.81 -7.54 -15.58
CA ALA A 167 4.77 -7.08 -16.59
C ALA A 167 5.93 -8.06 -16.73
N VAL A 168 6.50 -8.53 -15.61
CA VAL A 168 7.59 -9.53 -15.64
C VAL A 168 7.11 -10.83 -16.27
N ALA A 169 5.92 -11.31 -15.92
CA ALA A 169 5.33 -12.51 -16.51
C ALA A 169 5.15 -12.36 -18.04
N SER A 170 4.67 -11.20 -18.50
CA SER A 170 4.50 -10.90 -19.92
C SER A 170 5.84 -10.85 -20.68
N ILE A 171 6.85 -10.16 -20.13
CA ILE A 171 8.17 -10.03 -20.73
C ILE A 171 8.88 -11.39 -20.87
N LEU A 172 8.75 -12.25 -19.86
CA LEU A 172 9.37 -13.58 -19.85
C LEU A 172 8.52 -14.66 -20.53
N GLY A 173 7.29 -14.34 -20.96
CA GLY A 173 6.35 -15.33 -21.49
C GLY A 173 5.93 -16.39 -20.47
N ALA A 174 5.93 -16.06 -19.18
CA ALA A 174 5.59 -16.98 -18.10
C ALA A 174 4.08 -17.13 -17.94
N ASP A 175 3.63 -18.35 -17.63
CA ASP A 175 2.22 -18.63 -17.33
C ASP A 175 1.78 -17.92 -16.03
N ILE A 176 0.73 -17.11 -16.13
CA ILE A 176 0.25 -16.30 -15.00
C ILE A 176 -0.25 -17.18 -13.84
N GLY A 177 -0.85 -18.33 -14.14
CA GLY A 177 -1.31 -19.28 -13.13
C GLY A 177 -0.15 -19.86 -12.31
N LEU A 178 0.95 -20.22 -12.98
CA LEU A 178 2.18 -20.66 -12.31
C LEU A 178 2.82 -19.54 -11.48
N VAL A 179 2.85 -18.31 -12.00
CA VAL A 179 3.37 -17.16 -11.25
C VAL A 179 2.55 -16.92 -9.98
N ILE A 180 1.21 -17.01 -10.05
CA ILE A 180 0.34 -16.92 -8.87
C ILE A 180 0.64 -18.05 -7.87
N LEU A 181 0.76 -19.29 -8.36
CA LEU A 181 0.99 -20.46 -7.52
C LEU A 181 2.32 -20.34 -6.77
N PHE A 182 3.42 -20.09 -7.47
CA PHE A 182 4.74 -19.92 -6.85
C PHE A 182 4.80 -18.65 -6.00
N GLY A 183 4.14 -17.58 -6.42
CA GLY A 183 3.97 -16.35 -5.63
C GLY A 183 3.31 -16.61 -4.28
N PHE A 184 2.29 -17.48 -4.22
CA PHE A 184 1.65 -17.87 -2.97
C PHE A 184 2.53 -18.81 -2.13
N ILE A 185 3.14 -19.82 -2.76
CA ILE A 185 4.02 -20.80 -2.08
C ILE A 185 5.20 -20.11 -1.39
N VAL A 186 5.82 -19.12 -2.05
CA VAL A 186 6.95 -18.37 -1.49
C VAL A 186 6.45 -17.20 -0.63
N GLY A 187 5.36 -16.56 -1.04
CA GLY A 187 4.81 -15.38 -0.38
C GLY A 187 4.29 -15.68 1.01
N VAL A 188 3.47 -16.72 1.20
CA VAL A 188 2.89 -17.01 2.52
C VAL A 188 3.99 -17.23 3.58
N PRO A 189 5.01 -18.08 3.38
CA PRO A 189 6.13 -18.18 4.31
C PRO A 189 6.85 -16.85 4.55
N CYS A 190 7.07 -16.06 3.50
CA CYS A 190 7.71 -14.76 3.61
C CYS A 190 6.89 -13.80 4.49
N ALA A 191 5.57 -13.71 4.28
CA ALA A 191 4.67 -12.87 5.08
C ALA A 191 4.59 -13.33 6.53
N CYS A 192 4.60 -14.64 6.80
CA CYS A 192 4.62 -15.19 8.14
C CYS A 192 5.92 -14.85 8.90
N LEU A 193 7.07 -15.00 8.23
CA LEU A 193 8.39 -14.74 8.78
C LEU A 193 8.65 -13.25 8.99
N ALA A 194 8.46 -12.44 7.95
CA ALA A 194 8.70 -10.99 7.98
C ALA A 194 7.60 -10.21 8.74
N GLY A 195 6.41 -10.79 8.88
CA GLY A 195 5.26 -10.19 9.56
C GLY A 195 5.22 -10.59 11.04
N PRO A 196 4.28 -11.46 11.48
CA PRO A 196 4.06 -11.77 12.91
C PRO A 196 5.31 -12.20 13.69
N ILE A 197 6.16 -13.05 13.09
CA ILE A 197 7.34 -13.59 13.77
C ILE A 197 8.36 -12.49 14.02
N TYR A 198 8.74 -11.74 12.99
CA TYR A 198 9.67 -10.63 13.11
C TYR A 198 9.10 -9.48 13.95
N ALA A 199 7.82 -9.16 13.80
CA ALA A 199 7.15 -8.15 14.61
C ALA A 199 7.17 -8.49 16.11
N THR A 200 6.95 -9.75 16.46
CA THR A 200 7.02 -10.21 17.86
C THR A 200 8.44 -10.08 18.42
N PHE A 201 9.44 -10.42 17.62
CA PHE A 201 10.85 -10.24 18.01
C PHE A 201 11.18 -8.76 18.25
N LEU A 202 10.74 -7.88 17.35
CA LEU A 202 11.06 -6.45 17.42
C LEU A 202 10.26 -5.72 18.51
N ALA A 203 8.97 -6.03 18.66
CA ALA A 203 8.11 -5.40 19.66
C ALA A 203 8.52 -5.70 21.12
N LYS A 204 9.28 -6.77 21.36
CA LYS A 204 9.91 -7.04 22.67
C LYS A 204 11.09 -6.10 22.97
N ARG A 205 11.71 -5.51 21.95
CA ARG A 205 12.90 -4.65 22.07
C ARG A 205 12.59 -3.17 21.90
N LEU A 206 11.58 -2.85 21.08
CA LEU A 206 11.22 -1.48 20.71
C LEU A 206 9.72 -1.26 20.90
N HIS A 207 9.38 -0.31 21.77
CA HIS A 207 8.01 0.16 21.94
C HIS A 207 7.81 1.48 21.22
N VAL A 208 7.00 1.47 20.17
CA VAL A 208 6.59 2.67 19.44
C VAL A 208 5.15 2.95 19.81
N PRO A 209 4.87 4.05 20.56
CA PRO A 209 3.51 4.40 20.91
C PRO A 209 2.74 4.90 19.69
N VAL A 210 1.40 4.86 19.78
CA VAL A 210 0.54 5.51 18.80
C VAL A 210 0.76 7.04 18.88
N PRO A 211 0.87 7.77 17.76
CA PRO A 211 1.04 9.22 17.78
C PRO A 211 -0.07 9.95 18.56
N SER A 212 0.29 10.94 19.36
CA SER A 212 -0.63 11.64 20.29
C SER A 212 -1.82 12.32 19.60
N HIS A 213 -1.61 12.91 18.42
CA HIS A 213 -2.68 13.55 17.64
C HIS A 213 -3.79 12.57 17.21
N ILE A 214 -3.47 11.27 17.06
CA ILE A 214 -4.46 10.21 16.79
C ILE A 214 -5.17 9.80 18.08
N ILE A 215 -4.51 9.95 19.23
CA ILE A 215 -5.09 9.64 20.54
C ILE A 215 -6.13 10.70 20.93
N GLU A 216 -5.88 11.97 20.62
CA GLU A 216 -6.72 13.12 20.98
C GLU A 216 -8.00 13.21 20.15
N ALA A 217 -8.00 12.77 18.88
CA ALA A 217 -9.21 12.68 18.05
C ALA A 217 -10.27 11.69 18.63
N SER A 218 -9.82 10.75 19.45
CA SER A 218 -10.58 9.58 19.91
C SER A 218 -11.35 9.81 21.23
N HIS A 219 -11.47 11.06 21.72
CA HIS A 219 -12.07 11.35 23.03
C HIS A 219 -13.60 11.24 23.13
N LYS A 220 -14.33 11.06 22.01
CA LYS A 220 -15.78 10.76 22.06
C LYS A 220 -15.99 9.26 22.13
N LYS A 221 -16.37 8.75 23.31
CA LYS A 221 -16.91 7.37 23.42
C LYS A 221 -18.22 7.30 22.63
N PRO A 222 -18.34 6.41 21.62
CA PRO A 222 -19.60 6.19 20.92
C PRO A 222 -20.67 5.73 21.93
N GLN A 223 -21.86 6.34 21.92
CA GLN A 223 -22.97 5.94 22.79
C GLN A 223 -23.46 4.51 22.49
N ALA A 224 -23.32 4.05 21.25
CA ALA A 224 -23.62 2.69 20.83
C ALA A 224 -22.57 2.21 19.81
N LEU A 225 -22.08 0.99 20.00
CA LEU A 225 -21.15 0.38 19.04
C LEU A 225 -21.91 -0.16 17.83
N PRO A 226 -21.43 0.08 16.60
CA PRO A 226 -22.05 -0.44 15.39
C PRO A 226 -21.89 -1.96 15.33
N SER A 227 -22.72 -2.62 14.53
CA SER A 227 -22.59 -4.05 14.32
C SER A 227 -21.27 -4.37 13.61
N PHE A 228 -20.62 -5.50 13.96
CA PHE A 228 -19.39 -5.91 13.28
C PHE A 228 -19.61 -6.08 11.77
N ARG A 229 -20.81 -6.51 11.35
CA ARG A 229 -21.16 -6.65 9.94
C ARG A 229 -21.17 -5.31 9.21
N SER A 230 -21.70 -4.26 9.82
CA SER A 230 -21.71 -2.91 9.24
C SER A 230 -20.29 -2.38 9.07
N VAL A 231 -19.45 -2.59 10.09
CA VAL A 231 -18.05 -2.16 10.08
C VAL A 231 -17.22 -2.95 9.07
N ALA A 232 -17.39 -4.28 9.04
CA ALA A 232 -16.75 -5.13 8.05
C ALA A 232 -17.20 -4.76 6.65
N ALA A 233 -18.51 -4.56 6.42
CA ALA A 233 -19.05 -4.11 5.14
C ALA A 233 -18.43 -2.77 4.71
N LEU A 234 -18.32 -1.80 5.62
CA LEU A 234 -17.68 -0.51 5.34
C LEU A 234 -16.21 -0.67 4.93
N LEU A 235 -15.43 -1.47 5.66
CA LEU A 235 -14.03 -1.78 5.33
C LEU A 235 -13.89 -2.53 3.99
N THR A 236 -14.77 -3.50 3.74
CA THR A 236 -14.70 -4.33 2.55
C THR A 236 -15.32 -3.69 1.33
N PHE A 237 -16.19 -2.69 1.49
CA PHE A 237 -16.88 -2.03 0.38
C PHE A 237 -15.92 -1.49 -0.70
N PRO A 238 -14.93 -0.64 -0.37
CA PRO A 238 -13.97 -0.17 -1.37
C PRO A 238 -13.14 -1.33 -1.94
N LEU A 239 -12.81 -2.34 -1.13
CA LEU A 239 -12.05 -3.51 -1.59
C LEU A 239 -12.84 -4.36 -2.60
N VAL A 240 -14.13 -4.57 -2.35
CA VAL A 240 -15.03 -5.33 -3.22
C VAL A 240 -15.28 -4.55 -4.50
N ALA A 241 -15.49 -3.23 -4.42
CA ALA A 241 -15.62 -2.38 -5.61
C ALA A 241 -14.38 -2.51 -6.51
N ILE A 242 -13.18 -2.38 -5.94
CA ILE A 242 -11.92 -2.52 -6.68
C ILE A 242 -11.74 -3.93 -7.25
N LEU A 243 -12.12 -4.95 -6.49
CA LEU A 243 -12.05 -6.34 -6.95
C LEU A 243 -13.01 -6.61 -8.12
N VAL A 244 -14.22 -6.04 -8.07
CA VAL A 244 -15.20 -6.11 -9.17
C VAL A 244 -14.66 -5.41 -10.42
N GLY A 245 -14.09 -4.20 -10.29
CA GLY A 245 -13.46 -3.50 -11.42
C GLY A 245 -12.27 -4.27 -11.99
N THR A 246 -11.45 -4.86 -11.12
CA THR A 246 -10.30 -5.69 -11.52
C THR A 246 -10.76 -6.92 -12.28
N LEU A 247 -11.75 -7.66 -11.78
CA LEU A 247 -12.31 -8.81 -12.49
C LEU A 247 -12.92 -8.40 -13.83
N ALA A 248 -13.67 -7.29 -13.86
CA ALA A 248 -14.26 -6.78 -15.09
C ALA A 248 -13.23 -6.44 -16.16
N LYS A 249 -12.04 -5.97 -15.75
CA LYS A 249 -10.92 -5.71 -16.66
C LYS A 249 -10.52 -6.96 -17.45
N PHE A 250 -10.48 -8.12 -16.77
CA PHE A 250 -10.00 -9.39 -17.32
C PHE A 250 -11.09 -10.26 -17.97
N THR A 251 -12.35 -10.16 -17.54
CA THR A 251 -13.42 -11.08 -17.98
C THR A 251 -14.39 -10.48 -19.00
N LEU A 252 -14.65 -9.17 -18.96
CA LEU A 252 -15.63 -8.52 -19.83
C LEU A 252 -14.98 -8.00 -21.13
N SER A 253 -15.72 -8.14 -22.24
CA SER A 253 -15.43 -7.47 -23.50
C SER A 253 -15.72 -5.97 -23.40
N GLU A 254 -15.18 -5.18 -24.34
CA GLU A 254 -15.41 -3.72 -24.36
C GLU A 254 -16.91 -3.39 -24.47
N GLY A 255 -17.34 -2.40 -23.68
CA GLY A 255 -18.73 -1.97 -23.60
C GLY A 255 -19.02 -1.15 -22.34
N VAL A 256 -20.19 -0.51 -22.32
CA VAL A 256 -20.62 0.41 -21.25
C VAL A 256 -20.58 -0.24 -19.86
N LEU A 257 -20.93 -1.52 -19.76
CA LEU A 257 -20.88 -2.26 -18.50
C LEU A 257 -19.44 -2.40 -17.97
N LYS A 258 -18.47 -2.65 -18.85
CA LYS A 258 -17.05 -2.74 -18.46
C LYS A 258 -16.54 -1.39 -17.98
N GLU A 259 -16.85 -0.32 -18.68
CA GLU A 259 -16.46 1.05 -18.29
C GLU A 259 -17.06 1.44 -16.94
N ALA A 260 -18.35 1.16 -16.71
CA ALA A 260 -19.00 1.44 -15.44
C ALA A 260 -18.37 0.67 -14.26
N LEU A 261 -18.07 -0.63 -14.46
CA LEU A 261 -17.43 -1.44 -13.42
C LEU A 261 -15.97 -1.04 -13.18
N LEU A 262 -15.24 -0.62 -14.22
CA LEU A 262 -13.89 -0.06 -14.08
C LEU A 262 -13.90 1.27 -13.34
N PHE A 263 -14.90 2.13 -13.59
CA PHE A 263 -15.06 3.40 -12.90
C PHE A 263 -15.39 3.19 -11.41
N ILE A 264 -16.36 2.31 -11.10
CA ILE A 264 -16.73 2.00 -9.71
C ILE A 264 -15.58 1.34 -8.95
N GLY A 265 -14.83 0.46 -9.62
CA GLY A 265 -13.68 -0.24 -9.03
C GLY A 265 -12.38 0.53 -9.09
N HIS A 266 -12.42 1.81 -9.43
CA HIS A 266 -11.24 2.64 -9.39
C HIS A 266 -10.81 2.90 -7.93
N PRO A 267 -9.51 2.83 -7.60
CA PRO A 267 -9.04 2.93 -6.21
C PRO A 267 -9.21 4.33 -5.58
N PHE A 268 -9.67 5.31 -6.35
CA PHE A 268 -9.99 6.67 -5.92
C PHE A 268 -11.13 7.26 -6.76
#